data_AF-A0A533VXQ1-F1
#
_entry.id   AF-A0A533VXQ1-F1
#
_cell.length_a   1.000
_cell.length_b   1.000
_cell.length_c   1.000
_cell.angle_alpha   90.00
_cell.angle_beta   90.00
_cell.angle_gamma   90.00
#
_symmetry.space_group_name_H-M   'P 1'
#
loop_
_entity.id
_entity.type
_entity.pdbx_description
1 polymer ?
#
loop_
_entity_poly.entity_id
_entity_poly.type
_entity_poly.pdbx_seq_one_letter_code
_entity_poly.pdbx_strand_id
1 'polypeptide(L)'
;MTESTLTIKFKGAQGDILDELVGRGYFKTKSEAVRAATLLLGEKFGVLSLEGLRQSILKDVARRGRSRSDREMMAELQLIEDST
;
A
#
# COMPACT_ATOMS: atom_id res chain seq x y z
N MET A 1 -1.38 -10.13 14.57
CA MET A 1 -0.83 -9.07 13.71
C MET A 1 -0.54 -7.89 14.62
N THR A 2 0.63 -7.27 14.51
CA THR A 2 0.96 -6.09 15.31
C THR A 2 0.68 -4.87 14.44
N GLU A 3 -0.53 -4.31 14.53
CA GLU A 3 -0.74 -2.95 14.05
C GLU A 3 0.16 -2.03 14.87
N SER A 4 0.90 -1.17 14.18
CA SER A 4 1.69 -0.14 14.83
C SER A 4 1.20 1.22 14.35
N THR A 5 0.81 2.07 15.30
CA THR A 5 0.40 3.44 15.04
C THR A 5 1.58 4.35 15.36
N LEU A 6 1.85 5.29 14.47
CA LEU A 6 2.93 6.26 14.62
C LEU A 6 2.43 7.65 14.24
N THR A 7 2.74 8.63 15.10
CA THR A 7 2.53 10.06 14.83
C THR A 7 3.86 10.71 14.49
N ILE A 8 3.98 11.28 13.29
CA ILE A 8 5.21 11.91 12.79
C ILE A 8 4.93 13.38 12.47
N LYS A 9 5.88 14.26 12.80
CA LYS A 9 5.89 15.65 12.34
C LYS A 9 6.93 15.83 11.23
N PHE A 10 6.48 16.18 10.03
CA PHE A 10 7.35 16.57 8.92
C PHE A 10 7.62 18.07 8.97
N LYS A 11 8.85 18.49 8.66
CA LYS A 11 9.28 19.90 8.65
C LYS A 11 10.15 20.21 7.44
N GLY A 12 10.00 21.41 6.89
CA GLY A 12 10.74 21.87 5.71
C GLY A 12 10.53 20.94 4.52
N ALA A 13 11.60 20.68 3.77
CA ALA A 13 11.56 19.96 2.49
C ALA A 13 10.79 18.63 2.51
N GLN A 14 10.87 17.87 3.60
CA GLN A 14 10.18 16.58 3.73
C GLN A 14 8.66 16.73 3.90
N GLY A 15 8.19 17.86 4.46
CA GLY A 15 6.77 18.22 4.45
C GLY A 15 6.32 18.65 3.05
N ASP A 16 7.11 19.51 2.40
CA ASP A 16 6.81 20.05 1.06
C ASP A 16 6.70 18.92 0.02
N ILE A 17 7.63 17.95 0.05
CA ILE A 17 7.59 16.76 -0.81
C ILE A 17 6.32 15.95 -0.55
N LEU A 18 5.97 15.72 0.72
CA LEU A 18 4.80 14.93 1.09
C LEU A 18 3.49 15.62 0.65
N ASP A 19 3.44 16.94 0.74
CA ASP A 19 2.33 17.75 0.22
C ASP A 19 2.24 17.67 -1.30
N GLU A 20 3.36 17.80 -2.02
CA GLU A 20 3.41 17.75 -3.48
C GLU A 20 2.99 16.37 -4.02
N LEU A 21 3.41 15.30 -3.34
CA LEU A 21 3.04 13.92 -3.70
C LEU A 21 1.52 13.70 -3.67
N VAL A 22 0.83 14.33 -2.72
CA VAL A 22 -0.64 14.29 -2.64
C VAL A 22 -1.26 15.30 -3.60
N GLY A 23 -0.72 16.52 -3.66
CA GLY A 23 -1.24 17.62 -4.49
C GLY A 23 -1.23 17.30 -5.99
N ARG A 24 -0.24 16.54 -6.46
CA ARG A 24 -0.16 16.03 -7.84
C ARG A 24 -1.01 14.78 -8.10
N GLY A 25 -1.61 14.21 -7.07
CA GLY A 25 -2.45 13.02 -7.18
C GLY A 25 -1.69 11.70 -7.29
N TYR A 26 -0.38 11.65 -7.00
CA TYR A 26 0.35 10.37 -6.94
C TYR A 26 -0.14 9.49 -5.80
N PHE A 27 -0.62 10.09 -4.70
CA PHE A 27 -1.25 9.40 -3.59
C PHE A 27 -2.51 10.14 -3.15
N LYS A 28 -3.50 9.40 -2.64
CA LYS A 28 -4.75 10.00 -2.15
C LYS A 28 -4.58 10.65 -0.78
N THR A 29 -3.66 10.13 0.03
CA THR A 29 -3.40 10.64 1.39
C THR A 29 -1.92 10.63 1.75
N LYS A 30 -1.52 11.50 2.68
CA LYS A 30 -0.14 11.51 3.23
C LYS A 30 0.25 10.18 3.86
N SER A 31 -0.68 9.55 4.59
CA SER A 31 -0.44 8.25 5.22
C SER A 31 -0.17 7.14 4.20
N GLU A 32 -0.79 7.22 3.03
CA GLU A 32 -0.53 6.29 1.92
C GLU A 32 0.86 6.51 1.32
N ALA A 33 1.24 7.76 1.04
CA ALA A 33 2.58 8.11 0.58
C ALA A 33 3.66 7.63 1.56
N VAL A 34 3.46 7.81 2.87
CA VAL A 34 4.40 7.34 3.91
C VAL A 34 4.50 5.82 3.93
N ARG A 35 3.39 5.08 3.81
CA ARG A 35 3.43 3.62 3.72
C ARG A 35 4.19 3.14 2.48
N ALA A 36 3.98 3.78 1.33
CA ALA A 36 4.71 3.47 0.10
C ALA A 36 6.21 3.76 0.25
N ALA A 37 6.57 4.89 0.86
CA ALA A 37 7.96 5.23 1.17
C ALA A 37 8.63 4.19 2.08
N THR A 38 7.92 3.66 3.09
CA THR A 38 8.42 2.59 3.95
C THR A 38 8.70 1.30 3.18
N LEU A 39 7.82 0.93 2.24
CA LEU A 39 8.03 -0.24 1.39
C LEU A 39 9.25 -0.06 0.48
N LEU A 40 9.37 1.10 -0.17
CA LEU A 40 10.52 1.45 -1.01
C LEU A 40 11.83 1.42 -0.20
N LEU A 41 11.82 1.94 1.02
CA LEU A 41 12.98 1.91 1.91
C LEU A 41 13.34 0.47 2.31
N GLY A 42 12.33 -0.35 2.62
CA GLY A 42 12.51 -1.76 2.96
C GLY A 42 13.12 -2.56 1.81
N GLU A 43 12.68 -2.33 0.58
CA GLU A 43 13.28 -2.91 -0.62
C GLU A 43 14.74 -2.45 -0.78
N LYS A 44 14.97 -1.13 -0.74
CA LYS A 44 16.29 -0.53 -0.94
C LYS A 44 17.36 -1.05 0.04
N PHE A 45 16.96 -1.42 1.25
CA PHE A 45 17.84 -1.98 2.27
C PHE A 45 17.77 -3.52 2.39
N GLY A 46 17.06 -4.21 1.49
CA GLY A 46 16.97 -5.67 1.47
C GLY A 46 16.15 -6.27 2.62
N VAL A 47 15.35 -5.46 3.32
CA VAL A 47 14.40 -5.90 4.36
C VAL A 47 13.18 -6.58 3.72
N LEU A 48 12.87 -6.22 2.46
CA LEU A 48 11.76 -6.76 1.68
C LEU A 48 12.28 -7.18 0.30
N SER A 49 12.13 -8.45 -0.07
CA SER A 49 12.29 -8.91 -1.46
C SER A 49 10.95 -8.90 -2.18
N LEU A 50 10.96 -8.82 -3.52
CA LEU A 50 9.73 -8.87 -4.33
C LEU A 50 8.89 -10.13 -4.04
N GLU A 51 9.58 -11.26 -3.80
CA GLU A 51 8.97 -12.52 -3.39
C GLU A 51 8.41 -12.45 -1.96
N GLY A 52 9.13 -11.80 -1.03
CA GLY A 52 8.66 -11.54 0.33
C GLY A 52 7.42 -10.63 0.38
N LEU A 53 7.36 -9.62 -0.49
CA LEU A 53 6.20 -8.75 -0.64
C LEU A 53 4.99 -9.53 -1.17
N ARG A 54 5.17 -10.33 -2.23
CA ARG A 54 4.13 -11.19 -2.78
C ARG A 54 3.57 -12.14 -1.71
N GLN A 55 4.44 -12.76 -0.93
CA GLN A 55 4.04 -13.64 0.17
C GLN A 55 3.32 -12.88 1.30
N SER A 56 3.72 -11.64 1.59
CA SER A 56 3.02 -10.79 2.57
C SER A 56 1.62 -10.43 2.09
N ILE A 57 1.47 -10.00 0.84
CA ILE A 57 0.17 -9.66 0.25
C ILE A 57 -0.73 -10.89 0.22
N LEU A 58 -0.22 -12.05 -0.21
CA LEU A 58 -0.98 -13.30 -0.21
C LEU A 58 -1.42 -13.71 1.20
N LYS A 59 -0.55 -13.56 2.21
CA LYS A 59 -0.91 -13.80 3.62
C LYS A 59 -1.97 -12.83 4.13
N ASP A 60 -1.90 -11.57 3.71
CA ASP A 60 -2.87 -10.54 4.10
C ASP A 60 -4.23 -10.76 3.42
N VAL A 61 -4.26 -11.13 2.13
CA VAL A 61 -5.47 -11.53 1.41
C VAL A 61 -6.07 -12.80 2.03
N ALA A 62 -5.26 -13.82 2.31
CA ALA A 62 -5.72 -15.05 2.95
C ALA A 62 -6.24 -14.82 4.39
N ARG A 63 -5.65 -13.88 5.14
CA ARG A 63 -6.17 -13.46 6.46
C ARG A 63 -7.43 -12.59 6.36
N ARG A 64 -7.54 -11.74 5.34
CA ARG A 64 -8.73 -10.92 5.04
C ARG A 64 -9.86 -11.71 4.40
N GLY A 65 -9.60 -12.94 3.94
CA GLY A 65 -10.55 -13.93 3.41
C GLY A 65 -11.63 -14.42 4.39
N ARG A 66 -12.06 -13.57 5.34
CA ARG A 66 -13.31 -13.73 6.09
C ARG A 66 -14.17 -12.46 6.15
N SER A 67 -13.83 -11.37 5.45
CA SER A 67 -14.73 -10.20 5.38
C SER A 67 -14.56 -9.36 4.12
N ARG A 68 -14.98 -9.94 2.99
CA ARG A 68 -15.69 -9.30 1.86
C ARG A 68 -16.15 -10.45 0.98
N SER A 69 -17.40 -10.46 0.55
CA SER A 69 -17.96 -11.64 -0.13
C SER A 69 -17.17 -11.91 -1.41
N ASP A 70 -16.61 -13.11 -1.52
CA ASP A 70 -15.74 -13.53 -2.64
C ASP A 70 -16.39 -13.28 -4.02
N ARG A 71 -17.72 -13.12 -4.09
CA ARG A 71 -18.45 -12.77 -5.30
C ARG A 71 -18.14 -11.39 -5.86
N GLU A 72 -17.97 -10.37 -5.03
CA GLU A 72 -17.78 -8.99 -5.50
C GLU A 72 -16.39 -8.79 -6.11
N MET A 73 -15.37 -9.40 -5.49
CA MET A 73 -13.99 -9.35 -5.99
C MET A 73 -13.83 -10.13 -7.30
N MET A 74 -14.48 -11.29 -7.41
CA MET A 74 -14.44 -12.09 -8.66
C MET A 74 -15.16 -11.38 -9.80
N ALA A 75 -16.26 -10.66 -9.53
CA ALA A 75 -16.95 -9.86 -10.54
C ALA A 75 -16.11 -8.67 -11.04
N GLU A 76 -15.36 -7.99 -10.15
CA GLU A 76 -14.44 -6.90 -10.52
C GLU A 76 -13.27 -7.40 -11.38
N LEU A 77 -12.72 -8.58 -11.08
CA LEU A 77 -11.64 -9.17 -11.87
C LEU A 77 -12.10 -9.58 -13.27
N GLN A 78 -13.30 -10.15 -13.39
CA GLN A 78 -13.90 -10.55 -14.67
C GLN A 78 -14.09 -9.35 -15.61
N LEU A 79 -14.54 -8.21 -15.08
CA LEU A 79 -14.74 -6.98 -15.86
C LEU A 79 -13.43 -6.41 -16.42
N ILE A 80 -12.31 -6.59 -15.71
CA ILE A 80 -11.00 -6.14 -16.17
C ILE A 80 -10.47 -7.05 -17.29
N GLU A 81 -10.69 -8.37 -17.17
CA GLU A 81 -10.33 -9.34 -18.21
C GLU A 81 -11.14 -9.15 -19.50
N ASP A 82 -12.43 -8.86 -19.40
CA ASP A 82 -13.31 -8.67 -20.56
C ASP A 82 -13.11 -7.30 -21.28
N SER A 83 -12.34 -6.39 -20.66
CA SER A 83 -12.07 -5.04 -21.18
C SER A 83 -10.71 -4.89 -21.89
N THR A 84 -9.95 -5.99 -22.04
CA THR A 84 -8.64 -6.05 -22.71
C THR A 84 -8.68 -7.01 -23.90
#